data_AF-A0A418R963-F1
#
_entry.id   AF-A0A418R963-F1
#
_cell.length_a   1.000
_cell.length_b   1.000
_cell.length_c   1.000
_cell.angle_alpha   90.00
_cell.angle_beta   90.00
_cell.angle_gamma   90.00
#
_symmetry.space_group_name_H-M   'P 1'
#
loop_
_entity.id
_entity.type
_entity.pdbx_description
1 polymer ?
#
loop_
_entity_poly.entity_id
_entity_poly.type
_entity_poly.pdbx_seq_one_letter_code
_entity_poly.pdbx_strand_id
1 'polypeptide(L)'
;MSASAPSLVARVRAWFGLTQAELALYLGISPSLVRDLETNRRPLTPAVRAALLPLLLQLPPPQVPADPGPGAALPPPAPAPDAADLDFRRRECRHRAERLLAQADALVARAHVAARWAAALPALLPPDPDTAAPDALPAASPAAQALAAALAQAADAFDPTRAPDHARWLRGWLTFRARPLPAADVTGCLRLRAQAAGLLAEAAALDAALLPAVEN
;
A
#
# COMPACT_ATOMS: atom_id res chain seq x y z
N MET A 1 -8.57 26.84 -4.79
CA MET A 1 -7.20 26.32 -4.58
C MET A 1 -7.04 25.06 -5.40
N SER A 2 -6.37 25.12 -6.55
CA SER A 2 -6.17 23.94 -7.40
C SER A 2 -5.17 23.01 -6.73
N ALA A 3 -5.59 21.79 -6.37
CA ALA A 3 -4.68 20.77 -5.87
C ALA A 3 -3.69 20.41 -7.00
N SER A 4 -2.40 20.70 -6.79
CA SER A 4 -1.36 20.34 -7.74
C SER A 4 -1.30 18.82 -7.87
N ALA A 5 -1.30 18.30 -9.10
CA ALA A 5 -1.22 16.86 -9.33
C ALA A 5 0.08 16.31 -8.74
N PRO A 6 0.04 15.19 -7.99
CA PRO A 6 1.24 14.62 -7.41
C PRO A 6 2.25 14.24 -8.51
N SER A 7 3.53 14.52 -8.29
CA SER A 7 4.58 14.15 -9.23
C SER A 7 4.58 12.64 -9.48
N LEU A 8 5.02 12.23 -10.67
CA LEU A 8 5.04 10.83 -11.10
C LEU A 8 5.82 9.94 -10.11
N VAL A 9 6.91 10.47 -9.54
CA VAL A 9 7.71 9.82 -8.49
C VAL A 9 6.92 9.64 -7.20
N ALA A 10 6.21 10.69 -6.75
CA ALA A 10 5.34 10.62 -5.58
C ALA A 10 4.19 9.62 -5.78
N ARG A 11 3.66 9.51 -7.01
CA ARG A 11 2.64 8.53 -7.38
C ARG A 11 3.16 7.09 -7.34
N VAL A 12 4.34 6.83 -7.90
CA VAL A 12 5.02 5.51 -7.79
C VAL A 12 5.19 5.15 -6.32
N ARG A 13 5.71 6.10 -5.52
CA ARG A 13 5.95 5.90 -4.10
C ARG A 13 4.65 5.55 -3.34
N ALA A 14 3.60 6.33 -3.55
CA ALA A 14 2.30 6.09 -2.94
C ALA A 14 1.70 4.75 -3.38
N TRP A 15 1.80 4.42 -4.67
CA TRP A 15 1.30 3.17 -5.22
C TRP A 15 2.02 1.96 -4.61
N PHE A 16 3.33 1.96 -4.52
CA PHE A 16 4.10 0.84 -3.98
C PHE A 16 4.29 0.85 -2.46
N GLY A 17 3.73 1.86 -1.77
CA GLY A 17 3.87 2.02 -0.32
C GLY A 17 5.32 2.25 0.12
N LEU A 18 6.12 2.94 -0.70
CA LEU A 18 7.53 3.20 -0.45
C LEU A 18 7.71 4.45 0.42
N THR A 19 8.75 4.47 1.25
CA THR A 19 9.28 5.71 1.83
C THR A 19 10.26 6.37 0.84
N GLN A 20 10.59 7.65 1.06
CA GLN A 20 11.62 8.33 0.24
C GLN A 20 12.99 7.63 0.36
N ALA A 21 13.34 7.16 1.56
CA ALA A 21 14.59 6.43 1.80
C ALA A 21 14.60 5.08 1.07
N GLU A 22 13.49 4.35 1.09
CA GLU A 22 13.37 3.08 0.36
C GLU A 22 13.44 3.27 -1.16
N LEU A 23 12.80 4.32 -1.68
CA LEU A 23 12.90 4.66 -3.09
C LEU A 23 14.32 5.10 -3.47
N ALA A 24 15.01 5.83 -2.60
CA ALA A 24 16.40 6.22 -2.78
C ALA A 24 17.33 5.00 -2.86
N LEU A 25 17.13 4.04 -1.94
CA LEU A 25 17.85 2.77 -1.93
C LEU A 25 17.57 1.95 -3.20
N TYR A 26 16.29 1.82 -3.60
CA TYR A 26 15.91 1.12 -4.83
C TYR A 26 16.59 1.70 -6.07
N LEU A 27 16.70 3.02 -6.15
CA LEU A 27 17.28 3.73 -7.28
C LEU A 27 18.81 3.88 -7.20
N GLY A 28 19.44 3.50 -6.08
CA GLY A 28 20.87 3.73 -5.84
C GLY A 28 21.25 5.22 -5.78
N ILE A 29 20.35 6.10 -5.33
CA ILE A 29 20.57 7.55 -5.23
C ILE A 29 20.37 8.06 -3.80
N SER A 30 20.67 9.34 -3.55
CA SER A 30 20.46 9.95 -2.23
C SER A 30 18.97 10.30 -1.97
N PRO A 31 18.51 10.25 -0.70
CA PRO A 31 17.14 10.66 -0.34
C PRO A 31 16.83 12.13 -0.67
N SER A 32 17.83 13.02 -0.61
CA SER A 32 17.68 14.42 -1.00
C SER A 32 17.37 14.55 -2.49
N LEU A 33 18.01 13.74 -3.35
CA LEU A 33 17.73 13.72 -4.78
C LEU A 33 16.29 13.22 -5.04
N VAL A 34 15.80 12.22 -4.31
CA VAL A 34 14.40 11.77 -4.40
C VAL A 34 13.43 12.90 -4.06
N ARG A 35 13.68 13.67 -2.99
CA ARG A 35 12.85 14.82 -2.62
C ARG A 35 12.85 15.91 -3.70
N ASP A 36 14.01 16.20 -4.30
CA ASP A 36 14.12 17.19 -5.36
C ASP A 36 13.40 16.75 -6.64
N LEU A 37 13.40 15.43 -6.93
CA LEU A 37 12.60 14.84 -8.00
C LEU A 37 11.09 14.91 -7.69
N GLU A 38 10.67 14.60 -6.47
CA GLU A 38 9.25 14.66 -6.08
C GLU A 38 8.67 16.08 -6.13
N THR A 39 9.50 17.08 -5.81
CA THR A 39 9.14 18.51 -5.85
C THR A 39 9.34 19.17 -7.21
N ASN A 40 9.73 18.40 -8.24
CA ASN A 40 10.08 18.87 -9.59
C ASN A 40 11.19 19.95 -9.61
N ARG A 41 12.01 20.04 -8.55
CA ARG A 41 13.18 20.94 -8.50
C ARG A 41 14.31 20.46 -9.41
N ARG A 42 14.35 19.16 -9.72
CA ARG A 42 15.28 18.56 -10.66
C ARG A 42 14.55 17.65 -11.65
N PRO A 43 14.91 17.67 -12.95
CA PRO A 43 14.32 16.74 -13.91
C PRO A 43 14.82 15.30 -13.70
N LEU A 44 13.97 14.33 -14.04
CA LEU A 44 14.33 12.91 -14.08
C LEU A 44 15.42 12.66 -15.11
N THR A 45 16.58 12.18 -14.64
CA THR A 45 17.66 11.74 -15.53
C THR A 45 17.26 10.49 -16.31
N PRO A 46 17.86 10.23 -17.49
CA PRO A 46 17.56 9.04 -18.28
C PRO A 46 17.77 7.73 -17.49
N ALA A 47 18.83 7.64 -16.68
CA ALA A 47 19.12 6.47 -15.84
C ALA A 47 18.02 6.23 -14.78
N VAL A 48 17.60 7.28 -14.07
CA VAL A 48 16.51 7.17 -13.07
C VAL A 48 15.18 6.85 -13.75
N ARG A 49 14.92 7.43 -14.93
CA ARG A 49 13.72 7.10 -15.71
C ARG A 49 13.72 5.65 -16.16
N ALA A 50 14.84 5.11 -16.61
CA ALA A 50 14.98 3.71 -16.99
C ALA A 50 14.77 2.78 -15.78
N ALA A 51 15.33 3.13 -14.62
CA ALA A 51 15.14 2.37 -13.38
C ALA A 51 13.70 2.43 -12.84
N LEU A 52 12.98 3.55 -13.04
CA LEU A 52 11.58 3.70 -12.65
C LEU A 52 10.60 3.07 -13.65
N LEU A 53 11.00 2.92 -14.93
CA LEU A 53 10.13 2.42 -15.99
C LEU A 53 9.37 1.12 -15.63
N PRO A 54 10.00 0.11 -15.01
CA PRO A 54 9.32 -1.11 -14.62
C PRO A 54 8.20 -0.87 -13.59
N LEU A 55 8.42 0.04 -12.63
CA LEU A 55 7.40 0.44 -11.65
C LEU A 55 6.28 1.26 -12.30
N LEU A 56 6.63 2.08 -13.31
CA LEU A 56 5.68 2.93 -14.00
C LEU A 56 4.69 2.13 -14.85
N LEU A 57 5.16 1.06 -15.49
CA LEU A 57 4.31 0.17 -16.28
C LEU A 57 3.26 -0.58 -15.45
N GLN A 58 3.41 -0.59 -14.12
CA GLN A 58 2.52 -1.27 -13.17
C GLN A 58 1.53 -0.33 -12.45
N LEU A 59 1.54 0.96 -12.79
CA LEU A 59 0.59 1.93 -12.25
C LEU A 59 -0.75 1.83 -13.00
N PRO A 60 -1.89 1.66 -12.30
CA PRO A 60 -3.19 1.75 -12.95
C PRO A 60 -3.46 3.19 -13.40
N PRO A 61 -4.34 3.40 -14.39
CA PRO A 61 -4.87 4.73 -14.70
C PRO A 61 -5.54 5.35 -13.46
N PRO A 62 -5.50 6.69 -13.30
CA PRO A 62 -6.05 7.34 -12.12
C PRO A 62 -7.56 7.08 -12.01
N GLN A 63 -8.00 6.48 -10.91
CA GLN A 63 -9.41 6.19 -10.64
C GLN A 63 -10.06 7.30 -9.81
N VAL A 64 -11.32 7.58 -10.12
CA VAL A 64 -12.21 8.50 -9.39
C VAL A 64 -12.91 7.72 -8.27
N PRO A 65 -13.09 8.26 -7.06
CA PRO A 65 -13.73 7.54 -5.96
C PRO A 65 -15.24 7.38 -6.19
N ALA A 66 -15.83 6.31 -5.66
CA ALA A 66 -17.27 6.09 -5.61
C ALA A 66 -17.76 6.01 -4.16
N ASP A 67 -18.95 6.57 -3.91
CA ASP A 67 -19.62 6.72 -2.62
C ASP A 67 -20.42 5.46 -2.22
N PRO A 68 -20.57 5.13 -0.92
CA PRO A 68 -21.41 4.00 -0.47
C PRO A 68 -22.82 4.44 -0.04
N GLY A 69 -23.85 3.65 -0.40
CA GLY A 69 -25.25 3.85 0.00
C GLY A 69 -25.74 2.87 1.11
N PRO A 70 -26.81 3.18 1.86
CA PRO A 70 -27.18 2.46 3.09
C PRO A 70 -28.36 1.46 2.96
N GLY A 71 -28.53 0.60 3.98
CA GLY A 71 -29.44 -0.56 4.06
C GLY A 71 -30.73 -0.40 4.90
N ALA A 72 -31.48 -1.51 5.01
CA ALA A 72 -32.90 -1.64 5.38
C ALA A 72 -33.23 -1.97 6.88
N ALA A 73 -34.52 -1.86 7.28
CA ALA A 73 -35.04 -1.84 8.66
C ALA A 73 -36.06 -2.95 9.04
N LEU A 74 -36.26 -3.20 10.36
CA LEU A 74 -37.35 -3.99 11.03
C LEU A 74 -37.24 -3.87 12.59
N PRO A 75 -38.22 -4.30 13.46
CA PRO A 75 -39.38 -3.57 14.00
C PRO A 75 -39.38 -3.43 15.58
N PRO A 76 -40.51 -3.24 16.33
CA PRO A 76 -40.68 -2.18 17.34
C PRO A 76 -40.44 -2.58 18.83
N PRO A 77 -40.35 -1.60 19.78
CA PRO A 77 -39.64 -1.75 21.05
C PRO A 77 -40.49 -1.97 22.33
N ALA A 78 -39.78 -2.40 23.38
CA ALA A 78 -40.18 -2.53 24.79
C ALA A 78 -39.78 -1.25 25.60
N PRO A 79 -40.09 -1.12 26.92
CA PRO A 79 -40.09 0.17 27.63
C PRO A 79 -38.71 0.85 27.79
N ALA A 80 -38.72 2.19 27.82
CA ALA A 80 -37.58 3.06 27.53
C ALA A 80 -36.55 3.24 28.68
N PRO A 81 -35.24 3.04 28.41
CA PRO A 81 -34.13 3.46 29.27
C PRO A 81 -33.84 4.98 29.22
N ASP A 82 -32.95 5.50 30.08
CA ASP A 82 -32.49 6.90 30.05
C ASP A 82 -31.81 7.25 28.71
N ALA A 83 -32.39 8.22 28.00
CA ALA A 83 -31.98 8.60 26.65
C ALA A 83 -30.55 9.17 26.57
N ALA A 84 -30.06 9.86 27.62
CA ALA A 84 -28.73 10.47 27.59
C ALA A 84 -27.61 9.40 27.62
N ASP A 85 -27.80 8.37 28.44
CA ASP A 85 -26.86 7.24 28.55
C ASP A 85 -26.83 6.39 27.27
N LEU A 86 -27.99 6.15 26.66
CA LEU A 86 -28.09 5.43 25.39
C LEU A 86 -27.38 6.18 24.26
N ASP A 87 -27.53 7.50 24.20
CA ASP A 87 -26.89 8.35 23.20
C ASP A 87 -25.35 8.39 23.37
N PHE A 88 -24.86 8.48 24.60
CA PHE A 88 -23.43 8.35 24.90
C PHE A 88 -22.87 7.01 24.43
N ARG A 89 -23.51 5.91 24.82
CA ARG A 89 -23.08 4.55 24.44
C ARG A 89 -23.09 4.35 22.93
N ARG A 90 -24.12 4.88 22.24
CA ARG A 90 -24.19 4.87 20.78
C ARG A 90 -22.97 5.51 20.14
N ARG A 91 -22.61 6.74 20.57
CA ARG A 91 -21.43 7.44 20.05
C ARG A 91 -20.14 6.65 20.30
N GLU A 92 -20.01 6.07 21.48
CA GLU A 92 -18.85 5.27 21.83
C GLU A 92 -18.73 4.02 20.94
N CYS A 93 -19.83 3.29 20.73
CA CYS A 93 -19.85 2.13 19.84
C CYS A 93 -19.44 2.50 18.41
N ARG A 94 -19.97 3.61 17.86
CA ARG A 94 -19.58 4.10 16.53
C ARG A 94 -18.09 4.44 16.46
N HIS A 95 -17.58 5.22 17.42
CA HIS A 95 -16.18 5.62 17.45
C HIS A 95 -15.23 4.41 17.54
N ARG A 96 -15.58 3.43 18.39
CA ARG A 96 -14.81 2.18 18.50
C ARG A 96 -14.85 1.38 17.20
N ALA A 97 -16.01 1.29 16.55
CA ALA A 97 -16.15 0.61 15.26
C ALA A 97 -15.29 1.26 14.17
N GLU A 98 -15.32 2.59 14.04
CA GLU A 98 -14.49 3.35 13.10
C GLU A 98 -13.01 3.05 13.28
N ARG A 99 -12.53 3.03 14.54
CA ARG A 99 -11.13 2.69 14.85
C ARG A 99 -10.76 1.27 14.43
N LEU A 100 -11.64 0.30 14.65
CA LEU A 100 -11.41 -1.10 14.25
C LEU A 100 -11.41 -1.26 12.72
N LEU A 101 -12.30 -0.56 12.02
CA LEU A 101 -12.34 -0.55 10.56
C LEU A 101 -11.06 0.06 9.99
N ALA A 102 -10.60 1.19 10.53
CA ALA A 102 -9.34 1.80 10.11
C ALA A 102 -8.14 0.85 10.27
N GLN A 103 -8.09 0.07 11.36
CA GLN A 103 -7.06 -0.95 11.55
C GLN A 103 -7.17 -2.10 10.54
N ALA A 104 -8.39 -2.57 10.24
CA ALA A 104 -8.61 -3.59 9.23
C ALA A 104 -8.19 -3.11 7.84
N ASP A 105 -8.53 -1.87 7.49
CA ASP A 105 -8.18 -1.28 6.20
C ASP A 105 -6.67 -1.08 6.05
N ALA A 106 -5.95 -0.77 7.14
CA ALA A 106 -4.50 -0.75 7.14
C ALA A 106 -3.89 -2.13 6.81
N LEU A 107 -4.47 -3.23 7.32
CA LEU A 107 -4.02 -4.59 7.00
C LEU A 107 -4.33 -4.94 5.53
N VAL A 108 -5.52 -4.59 5.03
CA VAL A 108 -5.88 -4.79 3.61
C VAL A 108 -4.95 -4.00 2.69
N ALA A 109 -4.67 -2.74 3.01
CA ALA A 109 -3.73 -1.91 2.25
C ALA A 109 -2.34 -2.55 2.18
N ARG A 110 -1.83 -3.09 3.32
CA ARG A 110 -0.57 -3.84 3.35
C ARG A 110 -0.61 -5.09 2.47
N ALA A 111 -1.71 -5.86 2.51
CA ALA A 111 -1.88 -7.03 1.65
C ALA A 111 -1.87 -6.64 0.16
N HIS A 112 -2.54 -5.56 -0.21
CA HIS A 112 -2.55 -5.06 -1.60
C HIS A 112 -1.17 -4.59 -2.05
N VAL A 113 -0.41 -3.91 -1.19
CA VAL A 113 0.99 -3.55 -1.48
C VAL A 113 1.82 -4.81 -1.72
N ALA A 114 1.74 -5.81 -0.84
CA ALA A 114 2.48 -7.07 -1.00
C ALA A 114 2.09 -7.81 -2.29
N ALA A 115 0.80 -7.87 -2.61
CA ALA A 115 0.30 -8.49 -3.85
C ALA A 115 0.82 -7.77 -5.11
N ARG A 116 0.88 -6.43 -5.09
CA ARG A 116 1.47 -5.65 -6.19
C ARG A 116 2.97 -5.90 -6.35
N TRP A 117 3.70 -6.00 -5.24
CA TRP A 117 5.10 -6.40 -5.26
C TRP A 117 5.29 -7.82 -5.80
N ALA A 118 4.43 -8.77 -5.40
CA ALA A 118 4.48 -10.13 -5.90
C ALA A 118 4.20 -10.22 -7.40
N ALA A 119 3.22 -9.46 -7.91
CA ALA A 119 2.91 -9.40 -9.33
C ALA A 119 4.05 -8.77 -10.15
N ALA A 120 4.72 -7.75 -9.61
CA ALA A 120 5.84 -7.09 -10.28
C ALA A 120 7.16 -7.86 -10.14
N LEU A 121 7.30 -8.74 -9.14
CA LEU A 121 8.54 -9.41 -8.78
C LEU A 121 9.27 -10.04 -9.98
N PRO A 122 8.61 -10.83 -10.87
CA PRO A 122 9.32 -11.48 -11.97
C PRO A 122 9.96 -10.49 -12.95
N ALA A 123 9.37 -9.30 -13.11
CA ALA A 123 9.91 -8.25 -13.98
C ALA A 123 11.01 -7.42 -13.30
N LEU A 124 11.02 -7.38 -11.96
CA LEU A 124 11.93 -6.54 -11.17
C LEU A 124 13.17 -7.28 -10.66
N LEU A 125 13.19 -8.61 -10.71
CA LEU A 125 14.32 -9.39 -10.24
C LEU A 125 15.54 -9.15 -11.16
N PRO A 126 16.65 -8.60 -10.65
CA PRO A 126 17.88 -8.55 -11.43
C PRO A 126 18.37 -9.97 -11.72
N PRO A 127 19.16 -10.18 -12.79
CA PRO A 127 19.81 -11.47 -13.03
C PRO A 127 20.61 -11.91 -11.80
N ASP A 128 20.69 -13.21 -11.59
CA ASP A 128 21.36 -13.76 -10.42
C ASP A 128 22.88 -13.58 -10.58
N PRO A 129 23.56 -12.82 -9.70
CA PRO A 129 24.99 -12.57 -9.85
C PRO A 129 25.83 -13.83 -9.61
N ASP A 130 25.28 -14.84 -8.92
CA ASP A 130 26.01 -16.08 -8.59
C ASP A 130 25.78 -17.19 -9.64
N THR A 131 24.84 -16.99 -10.57
CA THR A 131 24.56 -17.94 -11.66
C THR A 131 25.47 -17.67 -12.85
N ALA A 132 26.67 -18.23 -12.82
CA ALA A 132 27.60 -18.26 -13.95
C ALA A 132 27.18 -19.31 -15.00
N ALA A 133 26.15 -19.03 -15.81
CA ALA A 133 25.85 -19.86 -16.98
C ALA A 133 25.36 -18.99 -18.15
N PRO A 134 26.10 -18.92 -19.27
CA PRO A 134 25.72 -18.10 -20.43
C PRO A 134 24.54 -18.63 -21.25
N ASP A 135 24.06 -19.88 -21.07
CA ASP A 135 23.22 -20.53 -22.10
C ASP A 135 21.82 -21.00 -21.68
N ALA A 136 21.31 -20.73 -20.46
CA ALA A 136 19.97 -21.23 -20.10
C ALA A 136 19.22 -20.44 -19.02
N LEU A 137 19.14 -19.11 -19.16
CA LEU A 137 18.10 -18.35 -18.45
C LEU A 137 17.02 -17.93 -19.45
N PRO A 138 15.71 -18.08 -19.14
CA PRO A 138 14.69 -17.39 -19.94
C PRO A 138 15.06 -15.91 -19.97
N ALA A 139 14.98 -15.30 -21.16
CA ALA A 139 15.41 -13.93 -21.39
C ALA A 139 14.90 -13.04 -20.25
N ALA A 140 15.83 -12.56 -19.42
CA ALA A 140 15.51 -11.61 -18.37
C ALA A 140 14.67 -10.50 -18.99
N SER A 141 13.59 -10.07 -18.34
CA SER A 141 12.72 -9.05 -18.91
C SER A 141 13.55 -7.82 -19.31
N PRO A 142 13.17 -7.06 -20.35
CA PRO A 142 13.89 -5.84 -20.73
C PRO A 142 14.08 -4.86 -19.55
N ALA A 143 13.10 -4.84 -18.63
CA ALA A 143 13.16 -4.12 -17.36
C ALA A 143 14.29 -4.60 -16.44
N ALA A 144 14.40 -5.92 -16.23
CA ALA A 144 15.45 -6.52 -15.42
C ALA A 144 16.85 -6.29 -16.02
N GLN A 145 16.97 -6.34 -17.36
CA GLN A 145 18.23 -6.05 -18.06
C GLN A 145 18.63 -4.57 -17.92
N ALA A 146 17.68 -3.64 -18.09
CA ALA A 146 17.93 -2.22 -17.92
C ALA A 146 18.36 -1.87 -16.49
N LEU A 147 17.73 -2.50 -15.49
CA LEU A 147 18.12 -2.35 -14.09
C LEU A 147 19.53 -2.91 -13.83
N ALA A 148 19.84 -4.09 -14.35
CA ALA A 148 21.19 -4.68 -14.23
C ALA A 148 22.26 -3.77 -14.87
N ALA A 149 21.99 -3.23 -16.06
CA ALA A 149 22.89 -2.31 -16.73
C ALA A 149 23.07 -1.00 -15.95
N ALA A 150 21.99 -0.45 -15.37
CA ALA A 150 22.06 0.73 -14.53
C ALA A 150 22.89 0.48 -13.26
N LEU A 151 22.72 -0.68 -12.62
CA LEU A 151 23.51 -1.09 -11.45
C LEU A 151 24.99 -1.29 -11.81
N ALA A 152 25.29 -1.88 -12.97
CA ALA A 152 26.66 -2.03 -13.46
C ALA A 152 27.32 -0.68 -13.78
N GLN A 153 26.58 0.29 -14.33
CA GLN A 153 27.07 1.65 -14.57
C GLN A 153 27.31 2.42 -13.27
N ALA A 154 26.56 2.10 -12.20
CA ALA A 154 26.75 2.65 -10.87
C ALA A 154 27.84 1.93 -10.07
N ALA A 155 28.46 0.87 -10.63
CA ALA A 155 29.56 0.17 -9.99
C ALA A 155 30.74 1.12 -9.81
N ASP A 156 31.31 1.11 -8.61
CA ASP A 156 32.49 1.90 -8.31
C ASP A 156 33.71 1.19 -8.91
N ALA A 157 34.53 1.91 -9.67
CA ALA A 157 35.75 1.35 -10.26
C ALA A 157 36.72 0.83 -9.19
N PHE A 158 36.63 1.37 -7.96
CA PHE A 158 37.45 0.98 -6.82
C PHE A 158 36.81 -0.15 -5.98
N ASP A 159 35.55 -0.50 -6.24
CA ASP A 159 34.85 -1.59 -5.57
C ASP A 159 33.97 -2.38 -6.56
N PRO A 160 34.57 -3.35 -7.27
CA PRO A 160 33.85 -4.17 -8.24
C PRO A 160 32.83 -5.11 -7.59
N THR A 161 32.91 -5.35 -6.27
CA THR A 161 31.96 -6.20 -5.52
C THR A 161 30.68 -5.47 -5.15
N ARG A 162 30.69 -4.14 -5.16
CA ARG A 162 29.53 -3.31 -4.81
C ARG A 162 28.30 -3.59 -5.66
N ALA A 163 28.46 -3.77 -6.97
CA ALA A 163 27.36 -4.03 -7.88
C ALA A 163 26.68 -5.40 -7.65
N PRO A 164 27.42 -6.54 -7.61
CA PRO A 164 26.81 -7.83 -7.29
C PRO A 164 26.23 -7.88 -5.86
N ASP A 165 26.87 -7.25 -4.88
CA ASP A 165 26.34 -7.14 -3.51
C ASP A 165 25.02 -6.38 -3.47
N HIS A 166 24.94 -5.26 -4.19
CA HIS A 166 23.70 -4.49 -4.32
C HIS A 166 22.61 -5.30 -5.03
N ALA A 167 22.95 -6.08 -6.06
CA ALA A 167 22.00 -6.96 -6.74
C ALA A 167 21.47 -8.07 -5.81
N ARG A 168 22.32 -8.71 -5.00
CA ARG A 168 21.89 -9.71 -3.98
C ARG A 168 21.01 -9.08 -2.92
N TRP A 169 21.39 -7.91 -2.40
CA TRP A 169 20.57 -7.15 -1.45
C TRP A 169 19.20 -6.81 -2.05
N LEU A 170 19.17 -6.29 -3.28
CA LEU A 170 17.95 -5.85 -3.95
C LEU A 170 17.01 -7.03 -4.19
N ARG A 171 17.55 -8.17 -4.62
CA ARG A 171 16.80 -9.41 -4.76
C ARG A 171 16.18 -9.83 -3.43
N GLY A 172 16.96 -9.91 -2.35
CA GLY A 172 16.45 -10.25 -1.01
C GLY A 172 15.37 -9.29 -0.52
N TRP A 173 15.57 -7.99 -0.74
CA TRP A 173 14.62 -6.94 -0.38
C TRP A 173 13.31 -7.03 -1.18
N LEU A 174 13.38 -7.22 -2.50
CA LEU A 174 12.21 -7.40 -3.37
C LEU A 174 11.42 -8.65 -2.99
N THR A 175 12.11 -9.78 -2.75
CA THR A 175 11.47 -11.01 -2.29
C THR A 175 10.79 -10.82 -0.95
N PHE A 176 11.41 -10.09 -0.01
CA PHE A 176 10.79 -9.76 1.26
C PHE A 176 9.53 -8.90 1.10
N ARG A 177 9.55 -7.88 0.23
CA ARG A 177 8.41 -7.00 -0.05
C ARG A 177 7.24 -7.72 -0.71
N ALA A 178 7.52 -8.71 -1.53
CA ALA A 178 6.54 -9.55 -2.19
C ALA A 178 5.94 -10.64 -1.29
N ARG A 179 6.41 -10.80 -0.04
CA ARG A 179 5.87 -11.82 0.85
C ARG A 179 4.38 -11.54 1.14
N PRO A 180 3.50 -12.54 0.94
CA PRO A 180 2.10 -12.39 1.26
C PRO A 180 1.93 -12.11 2.76
N LEU A 181 0.82 -11.46 3.10
CA LEU A 181 0.47 -11.22 4.49
C LEU A 181 0.35 -12.56 5.23
N PRO A 182 0.89 -12.70 6.45
CA PRO A 182 0.75 -13.93 7.23
C PRO A 182 -0.72 -14.29 7.44
N ALA A 183 -1.05 -15.58 7.51
CA ALA A 183 -2.41 -16.04 7.76
C ALA A 183 -3.03 -15.44 9.04
N ALA A 184 -2.21 -15.24 10.08
CA ALA A 184 -2.62 -14.60 11.33
C ALA A 184 -3.12 -13.15 11.13
N ASP A 185 -2.51 -12.37 10.22
CA ASP A 185 -2.93 -11.00 9.92
C ASP A 185 -4.24 -11.01 9.12
N VAL A 186 -4.43 -11.97 8.21
CA VAL A 186 -5.69 -12.16 7.48
C VAL A 186 -6.83 -12.48 8.44
N THR A 187 -6.61 -13.44 9.35
CA THR A 187 -7.57 -13.76 10.42
C THR A 187 -7.82 -12.55 11.33
N GLY A 188 -6.78 -11.79 11.66
CA GLY A 188 -6.86 -10.55 12.42
C GLY A 188 -7.77 -9.53 11.75
N CYS A 189 -7.61 -9.31 10.45
CA CYS A 189 -8.45 -8.41 9.66
C CYS A 189 -9.93 -8.82 9.69
N LEU A 190 -10.23 -10.11 9.46
CA LEU A 190 -11.60 -10.63 9.50
C LEU A 190 -12.23 -10.44 10.89
N ARG A 191 -11.46 -10.71 11.95
CA ARG A 191 -11.89 -10.51 13.34
C ARG A 191 -12.20 -9.05 13.64
N LEU A 192 -11.33 -8.11 13.23
CA LEU A 192 -11.55 -6.67 13.41
C LEU A 192 -12.83 -6.21 12.73
N ARG A 193 -13.09 -6.68 11.50
CA ARG A 193 -14.33 -6.37 10.77
C ARG A 193 -15.57 -6.96 11.45
N ALA A 194 -15.50 -8.19 11.94
CA ALA A 194 -16.59 -8.80 12.69
C ALA A 194 -16.91 -8.04 13.99
N GLN A 195 -15.88 -7.62 14.73
CA GLN A 195 -16.04 -6.80 15.94
C GLN A 195 -16.65 -5.43 15.63
N ALA A 196 -16.19 -4.75 14.57
CA ALA A 196 -16.75 -3.49 14.13
C ALA A 196 -18.23 -3.63 13.72
N ALA A 197 -18.58 -4.70 12.99
CA ALA A 197 -19.95 -4.98 12.61
C ALA A 197 -20.87 -5.18 13.83
N GLY A 198 -20.39 -5.87 14.87
CA GLY A 198 -21.12 -6.01 16.14
C GLY A 198 -21.39 -4.68 16.83
N LEU A 199 -20.39 -3.79 16.89
CA LEU A 199 -20.55 -2.45 17.48
C LEU A 199 -21.48 -1.54 16.66
N LEU A 200 -21.44 -1.64 15.32
CA LEU A 200 -22.36 -0.90 14.46
C LEU A 200 -23.80 -1.41 14.61
N ALA A 201 -23.99 -2.71 14.76
CA ALA A 201 -25.30 -3.30 15.04
C ALA A 201 -25.85 -2.84 16.40
N GLU A 202 -25.01 -2.79 17.43
CA GLU A 202 -25.38 -2.24 18.74
C GLU A 202 -25.74 -0.75 18.65
N ALA A 203 -24.93 0.05 17.94
CA ALA A 203 -25.22 1.47 17.73
C ALA A 203 -26.55 1.69 16.99
N ALA A 204 -26.86 0.86 15.98
CA ALA A 204 -28.13 0.91 15.25
C ALA A 204 -29.33 0.52 16.13
N ALA A 205 -29.15 -0.46 17.03
CA ALA A 205 -30.19 -0.81 18.00
C ALA A 205 -30.45 0.34 19.00
N LEU A 206 -29.40 1.04 19.43
CA LEU A 206 -29.51 2.23 20.28
C LEU A 206 -30.15 3.42 19.54
N ASP A 207 -29.85 3.61 18.26
CA ASP A 207 -30.56 4.60 17.42
C ASP A 207 -32.07 4.33 17.38
N ALA A 208 -32.46 3.08 17.17
CA ALA A 208 -33.87 2.69 17.13
C ALA A 208 -34.58 2.93 18.47
N ALA A 209 -33.88 2.74 19.59
CA ALA A 209 -34.42 3.01 20.93
C ALA A 209 -34.54 4.51 21.25
N LEU A 210 -33.77 5.37 20.59
CA LEU A 210 -33.75 6.82 20.81
C LEU A 210 -34.75 7.60 19.94
N LEU A 211 -35.33 6.98 18.92
CA LEU A 211 -36.36 7.63 18.10
C LEU A 211 -37.62 7.86 18.94
N PRO A 212 -38.14 9.10 19.02
CA PRO A 212 -39.34 9.38 19.80
C PRO A 212 -40.51 8.59 19.21
N ALA A 213 -41.32 7.99 20.08
CA ALA A 213 -42.61 7.45 19.67
C ALA A 213 -43.43 8.61 19.08
N VAL A 214 -43.56 8.65 17.75
CA VAL A 214 -44.48 9.55 17.09
C VAL A 214 -45.88 9.06 17.45
N GLU A 215 -46.45 9.58 18.53
CA GLU A 215 -47.82 9.33 18.94
C GLU A 215 -48.77 9.89 17.87
N ASN A 216 -49.57 8.99 17.28
CA ASN A 216 -50.78 9.32 16.51
C ASN A 216 -51.98 9.27 17.45
#